data_AF-A0A1V4RZK5-F1
#
_entry.id   AF-A0A1V4RZK5-F1
#
_cell.length_a   1.000
_cell.length_b   1.000
_cell.length_c   1.000
_cell.angle_alpha   90.00
_cell.angle_beta   90.00
_cell.angle_gamma   90.00
#
_symmetry.space_group_name_H-M   'P 1'
#
loop_
_entity.id
_entity.type
_entity.pdbx_description
1 polymer ?
#
loop_
_entity_poly.entity_id
_entity_poly.type
_entity_poly.pdbx_seq_one_letter_code
_entity_poly.pdbx_strand_id
1 'polypeptide(L)'
;MTSKTKLESYVGIRFGTDLYGFIKQKAQVEGLYDYEIASLLEVSDSMITKLRNAYGIKRINGFSRRFDRRYGKGSVERFKKMVENPDTTLAETGRHFGFTKEYARQVYKRLYGSAYTEAFKRKRLVKKKKGLTGRTKRSKQFGDLTEVRKKMKSMGLAEKPVLAQIMTTREVAEYLKLHEITIINHAAKGIIPGIKIGSRWRFDKQAIDKWISGGQKKATQKSKKRSTSVTDSKIIKKSRKGIRSTALKKKSEIKDDNQRPVIYKLRKKGETKSQRKGTYKKT
;
A
#
# COMPACT_ATOMS: atom_id res chain seq x y z
N MET A 1 4.54 -56.22 7.33
CA MET A 1 4.11 -55.16 6.38
C MET A 1 3.25 -55.80 5.31
N THR A 2 2.20 -55.13 4.82
CA THR A 2 1.45 -55.58 3.64
C THR A 2 2.26 -55.29 2.36
N SER A 3 2.39 -56.28 1.48
CA SER A 3 2.96 -56.06 0.14
C SER A 3 1.99 -55.24 -0.70
N LYS A 4 2.54 -54.46 -1.67
CA LYS A 4 1.72 -53.66 -2.60
C LYS A 4 0.67 -54.53 -3.32
N THR A 5 1.08 -55.70 -3.80
CA THR A 5 0.21 -56.67 -4.47
C THR A 5 -0.93 -57.16 -3.58
N LYS A 6 -0.67 -57.49 -2.30
CA LYS A 6 -1.73 -57.90 -1.37
C LYS A 6 -2.73 -56.77 -1.10
N LEU A 7 -2.28 -55.51 -1.09
CA LEU A 7 -3.16 -54.34 -0.98
C LEU A 7 -3.98 -54.11 -2.28
N GLU A 8 -3.37 -54.30 -3.46
CA GLU A 8 -4.05 -54.19 -4.74
C GLU A 8 -5.18 -55.24 -4.88
N SER A 9 -4.92 -56.50 -4.54
CA SER A 9 -5.96 -57.55 -4.49
C SER A 9 -7.06 -57.23 -3.46
N TYR A 10 -6.69 -56.75 -2.28
CA TYR A 10 -7.64 -56.41 -1.21
C TYR A 10 -8.59 -55.27 -1.61
N VAL A 11 -8.08 -54.22 -2.27
CA VAL A 11 -8.93 -53.10 -2.74
C VAL A 11 -9.85 -53.54 -3.88
N GLY A 12 -9.35 -54.38 -4.80
CA GLY A 12 -10.18 -55.00 -5.84
C GLY A 12 -11.35 -55.79 -5.26
N ILE A 13 -11.10 -56.65 -4.26
CA ILE A 13 -12.12 -57.49 -3.62
C ILE A 13 -13.08 -56.68 -2.74
N ARG A 14 -12.57 -55.77 -1.88
CA ARG A 14 -13.40 -55.04 -0.89
C ARG A 14 -14.16 -53.84 -1.48
N PHE A 15 -13.66 -53.24 -2.56
CA PHE A 15 -14.20 -51.98 -3.10
C PHE A 15 -14.45 -52.01 -4.62
N GLY A 16 -14.28 -53.15 -5.31
CA GLY A 16 -14.53 -53.29 -6.75
C GLY A 16 -13.71 -52.35 -7.64
N THR A 17 -12.58 -51.84 -7.15
CA THR A 17 -11.78 -50.79 -7.78
C THR A 17 -10.29 -51.09 -7.70
N ASP A 18 -9.52 -50.51 -8.60
CA ASP A 18 -8.06 -50.58 -8.55
C ASP A 18 -7.49 -49.65 -7.46
N LEU A 19 -6.30 -49.93 -6.96
CA LEU A 19 -5.66 -49.15 -5.89
C LEU A 19 -5.41 -47.68 -6.30
N TYR A 20 -5.14 -47.42 -7.59
CA TYR A 20 -4.98 -46.06 -8.11
C TYR A 20 -6.32 -45.33 -8.15
N GLY A 21 -7.37 -45.93 -8.70
CA GLY A 21 -8.74 -45.41 -8.75
C GLY A 21 -9.31 -45.12 -7.37
N PHE A 22 -9.15 -46.04 -6.42
CA PHE A 22 -9.56 -45.85 -5.03
C PHE A 22 -8.85 -44.65 -4.38
N ILE A 23 -7.52 -44.61 -4.43
CA ILE A 23 -6.75 -43.48 -3.85
C ILE A 23 -7.10 -42.16 -4.54
N LYS A 24 -7.33 -42.17 -5.86
CA LYS A 24 -7.74 -41.01 -6.65
C LYS A 24 -9.13 -40.51 -6.25
N GLN A 25 -10.11 -41.38 -6.18
CA GLN A 25 -11.48 -41.06 -5.72
C GLN A 25 -11.46 -40.48 -4.30
N LYS A 26 -10.81 -41.17 -3.35
CA LYS A 26 -10.74 -40.70 -1.97
C LYS A 26 -9.97 -39.39 -1.82
N ALA A 27 -8.85 -39.19 -2.51
CA ALA A 27 -8.02 -37.98 -2.36
C ALA A 27 -8.48 -36.77 -3.23
N GLN A 28 -9.19 -37.00 -4.33
CA GLN A 28 -9.59 -35.94 -5.29
C GLN A 28 -11.09 -35.66 -5.34
N VAL A 29 -11.96 -36.67 -5.16
CA VAL A 29 -13.42 -36.47 -5.17
C VAL A 29 -13.91 -36.20 -3.75
N GLU A 30 -13.64 -37.11 -2.81
CA GLU A 30 -14.06 -36.97 -1.41
C GLU A 30 -13.09 -36.10 -0.58
N GLY A 31 -11.86 -35.89 -1.08
CA GLY A 31 -10.86 -35.00 -0.49
C GLY A 31 -10.24 -35.47 0.84
N LEU A 32 -10.19 -36.78 1.08
CA LEU A 32 -9.63 -37.40 2.29
C LEU A 32 -8.13 -37.12 2.48
N TYR A 33 -7.70 -37.19 3.74
CA TYR A 33 -6.29 -37.23 4.12
C TYR A 33 -5.70 -38.64 4.07
N ASP A 34 -4.36 -38.74 3.99
CA ASP A 34 -3.69 -40.03 3.82
C ASP A 34 -3.90 -40.94 5.03
N TYR A 35 -3.96 -40.37 6.24
CA TYR A 35 -4.31 -41.12 7.45
C TYR A 35 -5.76 -41.64 7.42
N GLU A 36 -6.71 -40.91 6.83
CA GLU A 36 -8.11 -41.34 6.72
C GLU A 36 -8.24 -42.49 5.71
N ILE A 37 -7.53 -42.39 4.57
CA ILE A 37 -7.44 -43.44 3.56
C ILE A 37 -6.70 -44.68 4.12
N ALA A 38 -5.68 -44.46 4.95
CA ALA A 38 -4.94 -45.53 5.61
C ALA A 38 -5.78 -46.27 6.65
N SER A 39 -6.60 -45.56 7.44
CA SER A 39 -7.59 -46.17 8.34
C SER A 39 -8.65 -46.99 7.60
N LEU A 40 -9.12 -46.54 6.42
CA LEU A 40 -10.06 -47.31 5.58
C LEU A 40 -9.45 -48.59 4.96
N LEU A 41 -8.12 -48.67 4.90
CA LEU A 41 -7.37 -49.78 4.29
C LEU A 41 -6.54 -50.57 5.31
N GLU A 42 -6.64 -50.25 6.60
CA GLU A 42 -5.94 -50.91 7.71
C GLU A 42 -4.41 -50.97 7.51
N VAL A 43 -3.83 -49.90 6.93
CA VAL A 43 -2.39 -49.72 6.67
C VAL A 43 -1.83 -48.43 7.31
N SER A 44 -0.54 -48.15 7.13
CA SER A 44 0.06 -46.89 7.60
C SER A 44 -0.22 -45.71 6.66
N ASP A 45 -0.36 -44.52 7.24
CA ASP A 45 -0.46 -43.23 6.56
C ASP A 45 0.72 -42.98 5.59
N SER A 46 1.92 -43.41 6.01
CA SER A 46 3.16 -43.36 5.25
C SER A 46 3.14 -44.26 4.01
N MET A 47 2.45 -45.40 4.03
CA MET A 47 2.27 -46.26 2.86
C MET A 47 1.36 -45.58 1.83
N ILE A 48 0.22 -45.04 2.25
CA ILE A 48 -0.69 -44.28 1.37
C ILE A 48 -0.01 -43.01 0.83
N THR A 49 0.78 -42.32 1.65
CA THR A 49 1.55 -41.14 1.23
C THR A 49 2.55 -41.49 0.12
N LYS A 50 3.29 -42.61 0.26
CA LYS A 50 4.19 -43.13 -0.77
C LYS A 50 3.44 -43.49 -2.05
N LEU A 51 2.36 -44.28 -1.95
CA LEU A 51 1.54 -44.70 -3.10
C LEU A 51 0.96 -43.50 -3.86
N ARG A 52 0.28 -42.59 -3.16
CA ARG A 52 -0.31 -41.38 -3.75
C ARG A 52 0.73 -40.53 -4.47
N ASN A 53 1.93 -40.38 -3.90
CA ASN A 53 3.03 -39.64 -4.53
C ASN A 53 3.55 -40.36 -5.78
N ALA A 54 3.75 -41.68 -5.73
CA ALA A 54 4.20 -42.48 -6.87
C ALA A 54 3.18 -42.45 -8.04
N TYR A 55 1.89 -42.46 -7.73
CA TYR A 55 0.80 -42.29 -8.69
C TYR A 55 0.59 -40.83 -9.17
N GLY A 56 1.39 -39.86 -8.68
CA GLY A 56 1.26 -38.43 -9.05
C GLY A 56 -0.02 -37.75 -8.56
N ILE A 57 -0.82 -38.39 -7.68
CA ILE A 57 -2.15 -37.93 -7.29
C ILE A 57 -2.05 -36.72 -6.35
N LYS A 58 -2.30 -35.53 -6.88
CA LYS A 58 -2.46 -34.31 -6.08
C LYS A 58 -3.81 -34.33 -5.35
N ARG A 59 -3.80 -34.31 -4.01
CA ARG A 59 -5.03 -34.19 -3.19
C ARG A 59 -5.72 -32.85 -3.45
N ILE A 60 -7.05 -32.81 -3.35
CA ILE A 60 -7.81 -31.55 -3.22
C ILE A 60 -7.26 -30.67 -2.08
N ASN A 61 -7.41 -29.34 -2.21
CA ASN A 61 -7.07 -28.38 -1.17
C ASN A 61 -7.96 -28.58 0.07
N GLY A 62 -7.49 -29.40 1.02
CA GLY A 62 -8.17 -29.71 2.28
C GLY A 62 -8.38 -28.54 3.25
N PHE A 63 -8.25 -27.28 2.79
CA PHE A 63 -8.64 -26.08 3.54
C PHE A 63 -10.07 -26.17 4.05
N SER A 64 -11.03 -26.56 3.21
CA SER A 64 -12.45 -26.65 3.59
C SER A 64 -12.66 -27.60 4.78
N ARG A 65 -12.05 -28.80 4.74
CA ARG A 65 -12.05 -29.77 5.84
C ARG A 65 -11.38 -29.23 7.12
N ARG A 66 -10.30 -28.44 7.02
CA ARG A 66 -9.66 -27.80 8.20
C ARG A 66 -10.49 -26.66 8.78
N PHE A 67 -11.20 -25.92 7.93
CA PHE A 67 -12.12 -24.86 8.35
C PHE A 67 -13.32 -25.45 9.10
N ASP A 68 -13.96 -26.48 8.54
CA ASP A 68 -15.06 -27.20 9.20
C ASP A 68 -14.61 -27.94 10.47
N ARG A 69 -13.39 -28.50 10.51
CA ARG A 69 -12.83 -29.08 11.75
C ARG A 69 -12.62 -28.04 12.86
N ARG A 70 -12.33 -26.78 12.51
CA ARG A 70 -12.07 -25.70 13.47
C ARG A 70 -13.33 -24.95 13.91
N TYR A 71 -14.34 -24.84 13.03
CA TYR A 71 -15.53 -24.02 13.26
C TYR A 71 -16.84 -24.83 13.23
N GLY A 72 -16.78 -26.16 13.14
CA GLY A 72 -17.92 -27.07 13.02
C GLY A 72 -18.30 -27.42 11.57
N LYS A 73 -18.91 -28.61 11.39
CA LYS A 73 -19.38 -29.13 10.09
C LYS A 73 -20.30 -28.12 9.38
N GLY A 74 -20.09 -27.90 8.08
CA GLY A 74 -20.85 -26.95 7.27
C GLY A 74 -20.45 -25.47 7.45
N SER A 75 -19.37 -25.18 8.17
CA SER A 75 -18.90 -23.80 8.39
C SER A 75 -18.42 -23.11 7.11
N VAL A 76 -17.82 -23.84 6.16
CA VAL A 76 -17.53 -23.31 4.83
C VAL A 76 -18.81 -22.85 4.13
N GLU A 77 -19.89 -23.60 4.22
CA GLU A 77 -21.16 -23.27 3.54
C GLU A 77 -21.87 -22.10 4.22
N ARG A 78 -21.87 -22.08 5.56
CA ARG A 78 -22.31 -20.90 6.34
C ARG A 78 -21.49 -19.66 5.98
N PHE A 79 -20.18 -19.79 5.78
CA PHE A 79 -19.31 -18.71 5.35
C PHE A 79 -19.65 -18.22 3.93
N LYS A 80 -19.87 -19.12 2.96
CA LYS A 80 -20.32 -18.73 1.61
C LYS A 80 -21.63 -17.94 1.66
N LYS A 81 -22.66 -18.49 2.32
CA LYS A 81 -24.00 -17.87 2.44
C LYS A 81 -23.90 -16.48 3.08
N MET A 82 -23.12 -16.34 4.16
CA MET A 82 -22.84 -15.03 4.78
C MET A 82 -22.02 -14.08 3.89
N VAL A 83 -21.16 -14.59 3.00
CA VAL A 83 -20.37 -13.77 2.07
C VAL A 83 -21.18 -13.32 0.86
N GLU A 84 -22.13 -14.13 0.40
CA GLU A 84 -22.93 -13.87 -0.81
C GLU A 84 -24.13 -12.96 -0.54
N ASN A 85 -24.77 -13.08 0.64
CA ASN A 85 -25.81 -12.15 1.11
C ASN A 85 -25.38 -10.69 0.91
N PRO A 86 -26.12 -9.82 0.21
CA PRO A 86 -25.65 -8.49 -0.15
C PRO A 86 -25.52 -7.55 1.06
N ASP A 87 -26.24 -7.84 2.14
CA ASP A 87 -26.36 -6.92 3.28
C ASP A 87 -25.28 -7.07 4.32
N THR A 88 -24.81 -8.29 4.55
CA THR A 88 -23.72 -8.65 5.46
C THR A 88 -22.36 -8.12 4.99
N THR A 89 -21.54 -7.70 5.94
CA THR A 89 -20.16 -7.27 5.71
C THR A 89 -19.16 -8.39 5.96
N LEU A 90 -18.01 -8.41 5.26
CA LEU A 90 -16.96 -9.41 5.51
C LEU A 90 -16.39 -9.34 6.95
N ALA A 91 -16.47 -8.17 7.60
CA ALA A 91 -16.09 -8.01 8.99
C ALA A 91 -17.07 -8.68 9.97
N GLU A 92 -18.35 -8.70 9.61
CA GLU A 92 -19.44 -9.34 10.35
C GLU A 92 -19.43 -10.85 10.17
N THR A 93 -19.15 -11.34 8.94
CA THR A 93 -18.80 -12.75 8.72
C THR A 93 -17.60 -13.14 9.59
N GLY A 94 -16.57 -12.30 9.67
CA GLY A 94 -15.43 -12.51 10.58
C GLY A 94 -15.85 -12.66 12.04
N ARG A 95 -16.65 -11.71 12.56
CA ARG A 95 -17.19 -11.78 13.94
C ARG A 95 -17.97 -13.06 14.22
N HIS A 96 -18.83 -13.50 13.31
CA HIS A 96 -19.61 -14.74 13.49
C HIS A 96 -18.72 -15.97 13.68
N PHE A 97 -17.56 -16.04 13.02
CA PHE A 97 -16.60 -17.14 13.19
C PHE A 97 -15.46 -16.85 14.19
N GLY A 98 -15.57 -15.77 14.98
CA GLY A 98 -14.56 -15.41 15.98
C GLY A 98 -13.20 -15.01 15.39
N PHE A 99 -13.14 -14.46 14.17
CA PHE A 99 -11.88 -14.06 13.53
C PHE A 99 -11.90 -12.69 12.84
N THR A 100 -10.71 -12.15 12.57
CA THR A 100 -10.57 -10.83 11.96
C THR A 100 -11.07 -10.79 10.51
N LYS A 101 -11.49 -9.61 10.07
CA LYS A 101 -11.86 -9.29 8.68
C LYS A 101 -10.73 -9.66 7.69
N GLU A 102 -9.49 -9.54 8.14
CA GLU A 102 -8.28 -9.82 7.36
C GLU A 102 -8.11 -11.34 7.17
N TYR A 103 -8.39 -12.14 8.20
CA TYR A 103 -8.50 -13.60 8.06
C TYR A 103 -9.71 -13.98 7.20
N ALA A 104 -10.87 -13.36 7.38
CA ALA A 104 -12.05 -13.55 6.52
C ALA A 104 -11.73 -13.30 5.03
N ARG A 105 -10.90 -12.30 4.71
CA ARG A 105 -10.40 -12.04 3.35
C ARG A 105 -9.44 -13.11 2.84
N GLN A 106 -8.64 -13.74 3.72
CA GLN A 106 -7.81 -14.89 3.36
C GLN A 106 -8.66 -16.14 3.11
N VAL A 107 -9.64 -16.42 3.97
CA VAL A 107 -10.64 -17.50 3.81
C VAL A 107 -11.35 -17.34 2.47
N TYR A 108 -11.85 -16.14 2.15
CA TYR A 108 -12.46 -15.84 0.85
C TYR A 108 -11.53 -16.18 -0.33
N LYS A 109 -10.28 -15.70 -0.32
CA LYS A 109 -9.32 -15.99 -1.40
C LYS A 109 -9.02 -17.50 -1.52
N ARG A 110 -9.03 -18.24 -0.42
CA ARG A 110 -8.81 -19.71 -0.41
C ARG A 110 -10.01 -20.52 -0.90
N LEU A 111 -11.23 -19.98 -0.83
CA LEU A 111 -12.46 -20.63 -1.28
C LEU A 111 -12.82 -20.27 -2.74
N TYR A 112 -12.76 -18.98 -3.10
CA TYR A 112 -13.23 -18.47 -4.40
C TYR A 112 -12.11 -18.16 -5.41
N GLY A 113 -10.85 -18.44 -5.06
CA GLY A 113 -9.64 -18.14 -5.86
C GLY A 113 -9.33 -16.65 -6.11
N SER A 114 -10.32 -15.78 -5.93
CA SER A 114 -10.37 -14.39 -6.37
C SER A 114 -10.25 -13.39 -5.20
N ALA A 115 -10.09 -12.11 -5.54
CA ALA A 115 -10.05 -11.05 -4.54
C ALA A 115 -11.47 -10.59 -4.16
N TYR A 116 -11.73 -10.44 -2.85
CA TYR A 116 -13.02 -9.96 -2.33
C TYR A 116 -13.43 -8.56 -2.84
N THR A 117 -12.51 -7.81 -3.46
CA THR A 117 -12.83 -6.52 -4.13
C THR A 117 -13.95 -6.66 -5.15
N GLU A 118 -14.03 -7.78 -5.86
CA GLU A 118 -15.03 -7.98 -6.92
C GLU A 118 -16.40 -8.35 -6.35
N ALA A 119 -16.44 -9.20 -5.31
CA ALA A 119 -17.65 -9.41 -4.51
C ALA A 119 -18.15 -8.11 -3.87
N PHE A 120 -17.25 -7.29 -3.32
CA PHE A 120 -17.60 -5.99 -2.73
C PHE A 120 -18.16 -5.00 -3.76
N LYS A 121 -17.56 -4.89 -4.96
CA LYS A 121 -18.10 -4.10 -6.07
C LYS A 121 -19.52 -4.58 -6.43
N ARG A 122 -19.73 -5.89 -6.59
CA ARG A 122 -21.04 -6.49 -6.88
C ARG A 122 -22.08 -6.15 -5.81
N LYS A 123 -21.78 -6.36 -4.52
CA LYS A 123 -22.67 -5.96 -3.40
C LYS A 123 -23.02 -4.47 -3.46
N ARG A 124 -22.05 -3.59 -3.72
CA ARG A 124 -22.29 -2.13 -3.81
C ARG A 124 -23.20 -1.73 -4.97
N LEU A 125 -23.09 -2.42 -6.12
CA LEU A 125 -23.99 -2.22 -7.26
C LEU A 125 -25.42 -2.72 -6.95
N VAL A 126 -25.57 -3.86 -6.29
CA VAL A 126 -26.87 -4.39 -5.84
C VAL A 126 -27.54 -3.42 -4.86
N LYS A 127 -26.82 -2.91 -3.84
CA LYS A 127 -27.38 -1.93 -2.91
C LYS A 127 -27.76 -0.60 -3.60
N LYS A 128 -27.01 -0.16 -4.63
CA LYS A 128 -27.39 1.02 -5.44
C LYS A 128 -28.68 0.75 -6.23
N LYS A 129 -28.81 -0.40 -6.89
CA LYS A 129 -30.02 -0.77 -7.64
C LYS A 129 -31.26 -0.89 -6.75
N LYS A 130 -31.12 -1.40 -5.52
CA LYS A 130 -32.22 -1.55 -4.55
C LYS A 130 -32.59 -0.25 -3.79
N GLY A 131 -31.99 0.90 -4.10
CA GLY A 131 -32.17 2.13 -3.30
C GLY A 131 -31.52 2.11 -1.90
N LEU A 132 -31.18 0.92 -1.38
CA LEU A 132 -30.55 0.62 -0.08
C LEU A 132 -29.16 1.24 0.14
N THR A 133 -28.69 2.15 -0.71
CA THR A 133 -27.59 3.08 -0.39
C THR A 133 -28.05 4.20 0.55
N GLY A 134 -28.67 3.80 1.67
CA GLY A 134 -29.03 4.68 2.78
C GLY A 134 -27.78 5.27 3.43
N ARG A 135 -27.36 6.43 2.92
CA ARG A 135 -26.58 7.47 3.62
C ARG A 135 -25.49 6.91 4.55
N THR A 136 -24.49 6.23 3.99
CA THR A 136 -23.21 5.94 4.68
C THR A 136 -22.78 7.23 5.40
N LYS A 137 -22.49 7.16 6.71
CA LYS A 137 -22.27 8.34 7.57
C LYS A 137 -21.17 9.28 7.06
N ARG A 138 -21.51 10.19 6.12
CA ARG A 138 -20.90 11.52 6.09
C ARG A 138 -21.20 12.16 7.44
N SER A 139 -20.22 12.82 8.04
CA SER A 139 -20.43 13.54 9.31
C SER A 139 -21.57 14.55 9.15
N LYS A 140 -22.46 14.66 10.14
CA LYS A 140 -23.60 15.61 10.11
C LYS A 140 -23.15 17.07 9.90
N GLN A 141 -21.88 17.38 10.14
CA GLN A 141 -21.24 18.68 9.93
C GLN A 141 -21.10 19.08 8.44
N PHE A 142 -21.08 18.13 7.51
CA PHE A 142 -21.00 18.42 6.07
C PHE A 142 -22.18 17.80 5.31
N GLY A 143 -23.34 18.47 5.45
CA GLY A 143 -24.37 18.47 4.42
C GLY A 143 -23.80 18.93 3.07
N ASP A 144 -24.51 18.68 1.96
CA ASP A 144 -23.88 18.79 0.65
C ASP A 144 -23.49 20.26 0.36
N LEU A 145 -22.18 20.50 0.22
CA LEU A 145 -21.62 21.86 0.03
C LEU A 145 -22.20 22.56 -1.21
N THR A 146 -22.74 21.78 -2.14
CA THR A 146 -23.54 22.17 -3.30
C THR A 146 -24.87 22.85 -2.92
N GLU A 147 -25.62 22.31 -1.95
CA GLU A 147 -26.88 22.85 -1.44
C GLU A 147 -26.64 24.12 -0.63
N VAL A 148 -25.64 24.08 0.26
CA VAL A 148 -25.21 25.26 1.04
C VAL A 148 -24.77 26.37 0.10
N ARG A 149 -23.93 26.06 -0.91
CA ARG A 149 -23.48 27.03 -1.92
C ARG A 149 -24.61 27.54 -2.81
N LYS A 150 -25.60 26.70 -3.17
CA LYS A 150 -26.83 27.16 -3.86
C LYS A 150 -27.61 28.14 -2.99
N LYS A 151 -27.85 27.82 -1.71
CA LYS A 151 -28.59 28.68 -0.78
C LYS A 151 -27.85 29.99 -0.50
N MET A 152 -26.52 29.97 -0.35
CA MET A 152 -25.72 31.20 -0.26
C MET A 152 -25.83 32.04 -1.55
N LYS A 153 -25.86 31.40 -2.74
CA LYS A 153 -26.06 32.11 -4.02
C LYS A 153 -27.45 32.75 -4.14
N SER A 154 -28.50 32.09 -3.66
CA SER A 154 -29.86 32.65 -3.66
C SER A 154 -30.12 33.69 -2.57
N MET A 155 -29.28 33.73 -1.52
CA MET A 155 -29.32 34.76 -0.46
C MET A 155 -28.34 35.91 -0.72
N GLY A 156 -27.84 36.09 -1.94
CA GLY A 156 -26.91 37.17 -2.32
C GLY A 156 -25.47 37.03 -1.78
N LEU A 157 -25.20 36.10 -0.85
CA LEU A 157 -23.91 35.82 -0.21
C LEU A 157 -22.87 35.15 -1.14
N ALA A 158 -22.89 35.49 -2.43
CA ALA A 158 -21.98 34.97 -3.46
C ALA A 158 -20.92 35.99 -3.92
N GLU A 159 -20.80 37.12 -3.22
CA GLU A 159 -19.64 37.99 -3.36
C GLU A 159 -18.37 37.29 -2.84
N LYS A 160 -17.21 37.73 -3.35
CA LYS A 160 -15.92 37.12 -3.01
C LYS A 160 -15.67 37.31 -1.50
N PRO A 161 -15.56 36.25 -0.69
CA PRO A 161 -15.26 36.42 0.72
C PRO A 161 -13.87 37.03 0.83
N VAL A 162 -13.72 38.12 1.59
CA VAL A 162 -12.47 38.88 1.75
C VAL A 162 -11.51 38.14 2.70
N LEU A 163 -11.22 36.90 2.35
CA LEU A 163 -10.21 36.07 2.98
C LEU A 163 -8.84 36.60 2.55
N ALA A 164 -7.93 36.78 3.52
CA ALA A 164 -6.53 37.09 3.21
C ALA A 164 -5.99 36.02 2.24
N GLN A 165 -5.55 36.45 1.05
CA GLN A 165 -5.20 35.54 -0.03
C GLN A 165 -3.80 34.96 0.22
N ILE A 166 -3.74 33.90 1.02
CA ILE A 166 -2.48 33.23 1.36
C ILE A 166 -2.01 32.39 0.17
N MET A 167 -0.93 32.85 -0.47
CA MET A 167 -0.25 32.21 -1.58
C MET A 167 0.84 31.23 -1.10
N THR A 168 1.15 30.24 -1.93
CA THR A 168 2.28 29.33 -1.79
C THR A 168 3.53 29.86 -2.52
N THR A 169 4.69 29.27 -2.24
CA THR A 169 5.96 29.59 -2.92
C THR A 169 5.83 29.62 -4.44
N ARG A 170 5.12 28.66 -5.03
CA ARG A 170 4.96 28.55 -6.48
C ARG A 170 4.10 29.68 -7.06
N GLU A 171 2.97 29.97 -6.43
CA GLU A 171 2.10 31.07 -6.87
C GLU A 171 2.82 32.42 -6.74
N VAL A 172 3.69 32.59 -5.74
CA VAL A 172 4.54 33.79 -5.61
C VAL A 172 5.68 33.83 -6.63
N ALA A 173 6.26 32.67 -6.97
CA ALA A 173 7.25 32.53 -8.03
C ALA A 173 6.67 32.90 -9.41
N GLU A 174 5.47 32.40 -9.71
CA GLU A 174 4.70 32.74 -10.92
C GLU A 174 4.28 34.23 -10.92
N TYR A 175 3.85 34.77 -9.78
CA TYR A 175 3.43 36.18 -9.64
C TYR A 175 4.59 37.19 -9.80
N LEU A 176 5.75 36.90 -9.20
CA LEU A 176 6.96 37.75 -9.30
C LEU A 176 7.82 37.42 -10.53
N LYS A 177 7.48 36.38 -11.30
CA LYS A 177 8.28 35.82 -12.41
C LYS A 177 9.72 35.45 -12.00
N LEU A 178 9.86 34.85 -10.82
CA LEU A 178 11.14 34.40 -10.25
C LEU A 178 11.14 32.88 -10.06
N HIS A 179 12.31 32.27 -9.93
CA HIS A 179 12.41 30.82 -9.65
C HIS A 179 12.02 30.51 -8.19
N GLU A 180 11.37 29.36 -7.93
CA GLU A 180 10.89 29.00 -6.57
C GLU A 180 11.99 29.00 -5.50
N ILE A 181 13.19 28.52 -5.84
CA ILE A 181 14.35 28.52 -4.93
C ILE A 181 14.74 29.95 -4.54
N THR A 182 14.64 30.90 -5.47
CA THR A 182 14.91 32.33 -5.22
C THR A 182 13.90 32.88 -4.23
N ILE A 183 12.59 32.60 -4.40
CA ILE A 183 11.55 32.98 -3.43
C ILE A 183 11.82 32.40 -2.03
N ILE A 184 12.16 31.12 -1.93
CA ILE A 184 12.51 30.47 -0.65
C ILE A 184 13.70 31.15 0.01
N ASN A 185 14.74 31.47 -0.75
CA ASN A 185 15.95 32.12 -0.24
C ASN A 185 15.70 33.57 0.20
N HIS A 186 14.88 34.34 -0.52
CA HIS A 186 14.52 35.70 -0.11
C HIS A 186 13.58 35.71 1.10
N ALA A 187 12.63 34.77 1.20
CA ALA A 187 11.79 34.61 2.38
C ALA A 187 12.63 34.21 3.61
N ALA A 188 13.57 33.27 3.47
CA ALA A 188 14.50 32.88 4.53
C ALA A 188 15.45 34.01 4.98
N LYS A 189 15.71 35.00 4.11
CA LYS A 189 16.47 36.22 4.41
C LYS A 189 15.59 37.38 4.91
N GLY A 190 14.28 37.20 5.06
CA GLY A 190 13.33 38.27 5.43
C GLY A 190 13.12 39.35 4.37
N ILE A 191 13.59 39.14 3.13
CA ILE A 191 13.51 40.12 2.04
C ILE A 191 12.10 40.15 1.41
N ILE A 192 11.42 39.01 1.33
CA ILE A 192 10.02 38.90 0.91
C ILE A 192 9.16 38.60 2.14
N PRO A 193 8.04 39.31 2.37
CA PRO A 193 7.18 39.08 3.52
C PRO A 193 6.47 37.72 3.42
N GLY A 194 6.90 36.77 4.24
CA GLY A 194 6.33 35.43 4.30
C GLY A 194 6.51 34.77 5.66
N ILE A 195 5.64 33.81 5.98
CA ILE A 195 5.62 33.05 7.23
C ILE A 195 5.94 31.59 6.91
N LYS A 196 6.88 30.99 7.65
CA LYS A 196 7.22 29.58 7.53
C LYS A 196 6.34 28.74 8.46
N ILE A 197 5.42 27.97 7.88
CA ILE A 197 4.52 27.08 8.62
C ILE A 197 4.98 25.63 8.42
N GLY A 198 5.70 25.11 9.42
CA GLY A 198 6.38 23.82 9.35
C GLY A 198 7.41 23.79 8.21
N SER A 199 7.25 22.83 7.29
CA SER A 199 8.16 22.65 6.15
C SER A 199 7.81 23.49 4.91
N ARG A 200 6.82 24.40 4.98
CA ARG A 200 6.37 25.18 3.81
C ARG A 200 6.27 26.68 4.13
N TRP A 201 6.56 27.52 3.14
CA TRP A 201 6.30 28.95 3.22
C TRP A 201 4.85 29.29 2.85
N ARG A 202 4.36 30.39 3.41
CA ARG A 202 3.06 31.01 3.16
C ARG A 202 3.27 32.52 3.04
N PHE A 203 2.61 33.13 2.08
CA PHE A 203 2.76 34.54 1.77
C PHE A 203 1.39 35.17 1.71
N ASP A 204 1.15 36.27 2.42
CA ASP A 204 -0.08 37.04 2.20
C ASP A 204 0.11 37.87 0.93
N LYS A 205 -0.80 37.72 -0.05
CA LYS A 205 -0.78 38.53 -1.26
C LYS A 205 -0.79 40.03 -0.92
N GLN A 206 -1.57 40.49 0.07
CA GLN A 206 -1.60 41.91 0.41
C GLN A 206 -0.25 42.40 0.97
N ALA A 207 0.47 41.56 1.71
CA ALA A 207 1.81 41.89 2.18
C ALA A 207 2.82 41.98 1.03
N ILE A 208 2.73 41.09 0.03
CA ILE A 208 3.55 41.16 -1.19
C ILE A 208 3.20 42.39 -2.02
N ASP A 209 1.92 42.67 -2.26
CA ASP A 209 1.45 43.86 -3.01
C ASP A 209 1.96 45.17 -2.36
N LYS A 210 1.89 45.25 -1.02
CA LYS A 210 2.43 46.35 -0.20
C LYS A 210 3.97 46.44 -0.24
N TRP A 211 4.66 45.31 -0.30
CA TRP A 211 6.12 45.26 -0.41
C TRP A 211 6.63 45.73 -1.77
N ILE A 212 6.00 45.28 -2.87
CA ILE A 212 6.31 45.74 -4.24
C ILE A 212 6.10 47.25 -4.36
N SER A 213 4.95 47.76 -3.90
CA SER A 213 4.63 49.20 -3.96
C SER A 213 5.47 50.05 -3.00
N GLY A 214 5.81 49.54 -1.82
CA GLY A 214 6.70 50.21 -0.87
C GLY A 214 8.14 50.39 -1.38
N GLY A 215 8.62 49.48 -2.24
CA GLY A 215 9.97 49.52 -2.82
C GLY A 215 10.25 50.67 -3.80
N GLN A 216 9.23 51.44 -4.20
CA GLN A 216 9.37 52.54 -5.16
C GLN A 216 9.97 53.84 -4.59
N LYS A 217 10.23 53.93 -3.27
CA LYS A 217 10.77 55.17 -2.67
C LYS A 217 12.31 55.20 -2.64
N LYS A 218 12.87 56.21 -3.31
CA LYS A 218 14.30 56.59 -3.47
C LYS A 218 15.09 55.84 -4.56
N ALA A 219 14.82 56.21 -5.82
CA ALA A 219 15.73 56.02 -6.94
C ALA A 219 16.01 57.36 -7.69
N THR A 220 16.10 58.48 -6.94
CA THR A 220 16.27 59.83 -7.50
C THR A 220 17.53 60.51 -6.99
N GLN A 221 18.50 60.65 -7.91
CA GLN A 221 19.63 61.58 -7.94
C GLN A 221 20.58 61.70 -6.71
N LYS A 222 21.83 61.30 -6.94
CA LYS A 222 22.97 62.24 -6.83
C LYS A 222 24.04 61.88 -7.88
N SER A 223 24.64 62.89 -8.51
CA SER A 223 25.67 62.73 -9.54
C SER A 223 26.71 63.84 -9.42
N LYS A 224 27.91 63.63 -10.01
CA LYS A 224 29.13 64.49 -9.93
C LYS A 224 29.81 64.47 -8.54
N LYS A 225 31.15 64.52 -8.42
CA LYS A 225 32.25 64.56 -9.43
C LYS A 225 33.62 64.20 -8.80
N ARG A 226 34.48 63.50 -9.56
CA ARG A 226 35.98 63.49 -9.52
C ARG A 226 36.67 62.97 -8.21
N SER A 227 37.92 62.48 -8.20
CA SER A 227 38.97 62.37 -9.24
C SER A 227 39.93 61.16 -9.02
N THR A 228 40.78 60.92 -10.04
CA THR A 228 42.08 60.20 -10.09
C THR A 228 42.96 60.22 -8.81
N SER A 229 43.89 59.28 -8.55
CA SER A 229 44.41 58.09 -9.28
C SER A 229 45.47 57.29 -8.47
N VAL A 230 45.62 55.98 -8.73
CA VAL A 230 46.86 55.15 -8.48
C VAL A 230 47.22 54.87 -6.99
N THR A 231 47.92 53.80 -6.57
CA THR A 231 48.47 52.59 -7.26
C THR A 231 47.58 51.34 -6.97
N ASP A 232 47.94 50.09 -6.57
CA ASP A 232 49.22 49.36 -6.35
C ASP A 232 49.13 47.87 -6.83
N SER A 233 49.71 46.91 -6.10
CA SER A 233 50.17 45.62 -6.60
C SER A 233 49.94 44.42 -5.65
N LYS A 234 50.07 43.21 -6.24
CA LYS A 234 50.14 41.84 -5.66
C LYS A 234 48.81 41.08 -5.62
N ILE A 235 48.58 40.09 -6.51
CA ILE A 235 49.30 38.81 -6.75
C ILE A 235 49.18 37.84 -5.58
N ILE A 236 48.46 36.73 -5.83
CA ILE A 236 48.93 35.35 -5.58
C ILE A 236 48.20 34.41 -6.56
N LYS A 237 48.93 33.49 -7.20
CA LYS A 237 48.41 32.43 -8.09
C LYS A 237 48.55 31.08 -7.40
N LYS A 238 47.52 30.22 -7.46
CA LYS A 238 47.55 28.74 -7.29
C LYS A 238 46.13 28.19 -7.54
N SER A 239 45.89 27.03 -8.15
CA SER A 239 46.74 26.16 -8.97
C SER A 239 45.85 25.25 -9.82
N ARG A 240 46.30 24.81 -11.01
CA ARG A 240 45.59 23.81 -11.84
C ARG A 240 46.18 22.41 -11.63
N LYS A 241 45.34 21.46 -11.24
CA LYS A 241 45.43 20.01 -11.55
C LYS A 241 44.00 19.52 -11.81
N GLY A 242 43.73 18.55 -12.68
CA GLY A 242 44.60 17.83 -13.60
C GLY A 242 43.76 16.70 -14.22
N ILE A 243 43.71 16.62 -15.55
CA ILE A 243 42.73 15.78 -16.26
C ILE A 243 43.14 14.30 -16.19
N ARG A 244 42.17 13.39 -16.03
CA ARG A 244 42.23 12.07 -16.67
C ARG A 244 40.84 11.59 -17.11
N SER A 245 40.70 11.40 -18.41
CA SER A 245 39.56 10.76 -19.07
C SER A 245 39.91 9.30 -19.38
N THR A 246 38.90 8.41 -19.43
CA THR A 246 38.99 7.15 -20.19
C THR A 246 37.61 6.54 -20.47
N ALA A 247 37.47 6.02 -21.69
CA ALA A 247 36.57 4.94 -22.13
C ALA A 247 35.07 4.96 -21.73
N LEU A 248 34.20 5.20 -22.72
CA LEU A 248 32.90 4.53 -22.75
C LEU A 248 33.09 3.02 -22.96
N LYS A 249 32.22 2.20 -22.37
CA LYS A 249 31.93 0.85 -22.90
C LYS A 249 30.45 0.53 -22.73
N LYS A 250 29.68 0.60 -23.82
CA LYS A 250 28.30 0.09 -23.85
C LYS A 250 28.33 -1.43 -23.70
N LYS A 251 27.49 -1.98 -22.83
CA LYS A 251 26.84 -3.27 -23.06
C LYS A 251 25.38 -3.17 -22.59
N SER A 252 24.50 -3.85 -23.31
CA SER A 252 23.05 -3.79 -23.16
C SER A 252 22.53 -4.79 -22.11
N GLU A 253 21.22 -4.66 -21.84
CA GLU A 253 20.25 -5.76 -21.66
C GLU A 253 19.67 -6.00 -20.24
N ILE A 254 18.47 -6.60 -20.24
CA ILE A 254 17.68 -7.13 -19.10
C ILE A 254 16.96 -6.09 -18.18
N LYS A 255 15.73 -5.75 -18.59
CA LYS A 255 14.41 -5.94 -17.92
C LYS A 255 14.22 -5.96 -16.38
N ASP A 256 12.97 -5.61 -16.04
CA ASP A 256 12.17 -5.95 -14.85
C ASP A 256 12.44 -5.21 -13.51
N ASP A 257 11.64 -4.16 -13.31
CA ASP A 257 11.49 -3.37 -12.08
C ASP A 257 10.77 -4.19 -10.99
N ASN A 258 11.50 -4.55 -9.92
CA ASN A 258 10.90 -5.20 -8.74
C ASN A 258 11.72 -5.03 -7.44
N GLN A 259 12.27 -3.83 -7.17
CA GLN A 259 12.86 -3.52 -5.85
C GLN A 259 12.20 -2.31 -5.18
N ARG A 260 11.60 -2.56 -4.01
CA ARG A 260 11.02 -1.51 -3.16
C ARG A 260 12.14 -0.72 -2.48
N PRO A 261 12.04 0.62 -2.37
CA PRO A 261 13.05 1.41 -1.67
C PRO A 261 13.09 1.06 -0.17
N VAL A 262 14.27 0.66 0.31
CA VAL A 262 14.53 0.39 1.73
C VAL A 262 14.68 1.73 2.47
N ILE A 263 13.69 2.08 3.29
CA ILE A 263 13.71 3.31 4.08
C ILE A 263 14.59 3.11 5.32
N TYR A 264 15.83 3.58 5.25
CA TYR A 264 16.71 3.68 6.41
C TYR A 264 16.23 4.78 7.36
N LYS A 265 15.82 4.41 8.58
CA LYS A 265 15.59 5.38 9.66
C LYS A 265 16.93 5.83 10.23
N LEU A 266 17.22 7.13 10.13
CA LEU A 266 18.32 7.75 10.87
C LEU A 266 18.08 7.65 12.38
N ARG A 267 19.02 7.06 13.11
CA ARG A 267 19.01 6.92 14.58
C ARG A 267 19.74 8.10 15.23
N LYS A 268 19.23 8.62 16.35
CA LYS A 268 19.90 9.68 17.11
C LYS A 268 21.22 9.17 17.73
N LYS A 269 22.20 10.08 17.80
CA LYS A 269 23.49 9.89 18.48
C LYS A 269 23.24 9.81 20.00
N GLY A 270 23.66 8.75 20.68
CA GLY A 270 23.60 8.63 22.15
C GLY A 270 23.42 7.22 22.73
N GLU A 271 22.61 6.37 22.09
CA GLU A 271 22.30 5.03 22.63
C GLU A 271 23.48 4.04 22.49
N THR A 272 24.06 3.60 23.61
CA THR A 272 25.04 2.50 23.69
C THR A 272 24.38 1.12 23.55
N LYS A 273 25.13 0.13 23.05
CA LYS A 273 24.67 -1.27 22.99
C LYS A 273 25.11 -2.01 24.25
N SER A 274 24.18 -2.56 25.03
CA SER A 274 24.50 -3.65 25.95
C SER A 274 24.70 -4.95 25.16
N GLN A 275 25.75 -5.72 25.46
CA GLN A 275 26.00 -7.02 24.87
C GLN A 275 25.39 -8.14 25.72
N ARG A 276 24.60 -9.04 25.12
CA ARG A 276 24.60 -10.45 25.49
C ARG A 276 24.64 -11.32 24.25
N LYS A 277 25.56 -12.28 24.24
CA LYS A 277 25.73 -13.28 23.18
C LYS A 277 24.76 -14.44 23.44
N GLY A 278 24.22 -15.04 22.38
CA GLY A 278 23.43 -16.27 22.45
C GLY A 278 23.76 -17.15 21.26
N THR A 279 24.39 -18.29 21.50
CA THR A 279 24.89 -19.20 20.46
C THR A 279 23.80 -20.18 20.00
N TYR A 280 23.55 -20.22 18.70
CA TYR A 280 22.66 -21.21 18.11
C TYR A 280 23.40 -22.57 17.98
N LYS A 281 23.00 -23.58 18.77
CA LYS A 281 23.27 -24.98 18.42
C LYS A 281 22.19 -25.45 17.44
N LYS A 282 22.58 -26.34 16.53
CA LYS A 282 21.70 -26.94 15.52
C LYS A 282 21.72 -28.46 15.69
N THR A 283 20.53 -29.03 15.80
CA THR A 283 20.20 -30.46 15.74
C THR A 283 18.98 -30.55 14.84
#